data_AF-A0A9E0CPX9-F1
#
_entry.id   AF-A0A9E0CPX9-F1
#
_cell.length_a   1.000
_cell.length_b   1.000
_cell.length_c   1.000
_cell.angle_alpha   90.00
_cell.angle_beta   90.00
_cell.angle_gamma   90.00
#
_symmetry.space_group_name_H-M   'P 1'
#
loop_
_entity.id
_entity.type
_entity.pdbx_description
1 polymer ?
#
loop_
_entity_poly.entity_id
_entity_poly.type
_entity_poly.pdbx_seq_one_letter_code
_entity_poly.pdbx_strand_id
1 'polypeptide(L)'
;EKMIQTRGIVKIQETEMMVDRVRIKGEFVFQGLYGTNDTSAYLESLEYSLPFEEYVHIEGVLPSDYVKVKYTIDDINTILINSRKISIRVLLTFSFQITEEMKEKGIIEIHEENVSVLKKDVQITDLIVNKKDIARLKEELVLPANKANIYQILWTQVDMENLQAKIGEHMIEIQGAMHIFVLYLGEDAQMPVQYARWEIPVDTQLECYECMPGMIGRIGMTLGGQQLEIRPDEDGEERIISLDVTIDCDIKIYEDHKISYIDDGYSMEETLIPEYHMFDFETLVGKNQAVMKADKRFRLEQESGKLLQVLSVKGSATVDDVEMTAQGLSVEGVWMADVLYLSTEDMTPVMSSSYMEPFTFFVETKNLTGNEDYQLDVRVDQMTAIPTEGEEIEIRASVLFDFIAFHRVRQRIMTDMKQGPLDYDKIREIPGIVGYIVKEGDTLWSIAKAYFTTVESIREQNEDISDIKPGDKLLIVKEMKIF
;
A
#
# COMPACT_ATOMS: atom_id res chain seq x y z
N GLU A 1 42.43 -1.15 8.62
CA GLU A 1 41.18 -0.93 7.86
C GLU A 1 40.08 -1.84 8.39
N LYS A 2 38.92 -1.27 8.73
CA LYS A 2 37.76 -1.99 9.28
C LYS A 2 36.50 -1.38 8.69
N MET A 3 35.55 -2.20 8.25
CA MET A 3 34.22 -1.72 7.86
C MET A 3 33.49 -1.19 9.09
N ILE A 4 33.02 0.05 9.01
CA ILE A 4 32.29 0.71 10.09
C ILE A 4 30.80 0.54 9.86
N GLN A 5 30.30 0.87 8.67
CA GLN A 5 28.89 0.74 8.35
C GLN A 5 28.71 0.42 6.87
N THR A 6 27.68 -0.36 6.58
CA THR A 6 27.27 -0.68 5.22
C THR A 6 25.80 -0.39 5.04
N ARG A 7 25.42 0.03 3.84
CA ARG A 7 24.03 0.23 3.46
C ARG A 7 23.82 -0.28 2.05
N GLY A 8 22.73 -1.01 1.86
CA GLY A 8 22.20 -1.33 0.55
C GLY A 8 20.91 -0.54 0.31
N ILE A 9 20.71 -0.12 -0.93
CA ILE A 9 19.45 0.45 -1.40
C ILE A 9 19.13 -0.24 -2.72
N VAL A 10 17.93 -0.79 -2.86
CA VAL A 10 17.44 -1.31 -4.14
C VAL A 10 16.61 -0.22 -4.81
N LYS A 11 16.97 0.12 -6.04
CA LYS A 11 16.22 1.02 -6.91
C LYS A 11 15.57 0.20 -8.01
N ILE A 12 14.27 -0.04 -7.90
CA ILE A 12 13.48 -0.64 -8.97
C ILE A 12 13.32 0.43 -10.06
N GLN A 13 13.83 0.16 -11.26
CA GLN A 13 13.79 1.10 -12.39
C GLN A 13 12.61 0.80 -13.32
N GLU A 14 12.29 -0.48 -13.50
CA GLU A 14 11.25 -0.95 -14.41
C GLU A 14 10.55 -2.16 -13.79
N THR A 15 9.24 -2.22 -13.93
CA THR A 15 8.44 -3.39 -13.63
C THR A 15 7.45 -3.58 -14.76
N GLU A 16 7.50 -4.73 -15.41
CA GLU A 16 6.70 -5.04 -16.59
C GLU A 16 5.88 -6.31 -16.33
N MET A 17 4.56 -6.16 -16.41
CA MET A 17 3.62 -7.27 -16.36
C MET A 17 3.56 -7.97 -17.71
N MET A 18 3.70 -9.28 -17.71
CA MET A 18 3.65 -10.12 -18.91
C MET A 18 2.71 -11.30 -18.66
N VAL A 19 2.35 -12.04 -19.72
CA VAL A 19 1.59 -13.29 -19.55
C VAL A 19 2.41 -14.28 -18.72
N ASP A 20 1.83 -14.72 -17.60
CA ASP A 20 2.36 -15.67 -16.63
C ASP A 20 3.69 -15.28 -15.96
N ARG A 21 4.13 -14.02 -16.05
CA ARG A 21 5.38 -13.57 -15.41
C ARG A 21 5.46 -12.07 -15.22
N VAL A 22 6.30 -11.66 -14.29
CA VAL A 22 6.67 -10.26 -14.05
C VAL A 22 8.16 -10.10 -14.28
N ARG A 23 8.54 -9.10 -15.07
CA ARG A 23 9.94 -8.71 -15.26
C ARG A 23 10.23 -7.52 -14.36
N ILE A 24 11.29 -7.62 -13.56
CA ILE A 24 11.82 -6.51 -12.77
C ILE A 24 13.23 -6.18 -13.23
N LYS A 25 13.51 -4.88 -13.33
CA LYS A 25 14.85 -4.39 -13.63
C LYS A 25 15.17 -3.26 -12.67
N GLY A 26 16.39 -3.25 -12.16
CA GLY A 26 16.81 -2.26 -11.20
C GLY A 26 18.30 -2.30 -10.93
N GLU A 27 18.69 -1.60 -9.88
CA GLU A 27 20.05 -1.62 -9.36
C GLU A 27 20.07 -1.77 -7.85
N PHE A 28 21.03 -2.55 -7.36
CA PHE A 28 21.40 -2.56 -5.95
C PHE A 28 22.59 -1.61 -5.76
N VAL A 29 22.39 -0.55 -4.99
CA VAL A 29 23.42 0.43 -4.65
C VAL A 29 23.96 0.12 -3.26
N PHE A 30 25.23 -0.29 -3.21
CA PHE A 30 26.00 -0.47 -1.99
C PHE A 30 26.73 0.82 -1.64
N GLN A 31 26.67 1.19 -0.37
CA GLN A 31 27.54 2.20 0.23
C GLN A 31 28.24 1.61 1.45
N GLY A 32 29.55 1.77 1.52
CA GLY A 32 30.38 1.35 2.65
C GLY A 32 31.12 2.52 3.26
N LEU A 33 31.08 2.65 4.57
CA LEU A 33 31.92 3.53 5.38
C LEU A 33 32.96 2.67 6.09
N TYR A 34 34.25 3.01 5.96
CA TYR A 34 35.33 2.22 6.54
C TYR A 34 36.43 3.09 7.13
N GLY A 35 37.01 2.60 8.22
CA GLY A 35 38.17 3.23 8.84
C GLY A 35 39.44 2.88 8.08
N THR A 36 40.34 3.84 7.90
CA THR A 36 41.65 3.67 7.26
C THR A 36 42.77 3.84 8.27
N ASN A 37 43.94 3.28 7.95
CA ASN A 37 45.15 3.52 8.76
C ASN A 37 45.88 4.79 8.28
N ASP A 38 45.26 5.58 7.39
CA ASP A 38 45.82 6.85 6.92
C ASP A 38 45.62 7.91 8.00
N THR A 39 46.72 8.48 8.46
CA THR A 39 46.75 9.52 9.51
C THR A 39 46.07 10.83 9.12
N SER A 40 45.72 11.02 7.84
CA SER A 40 45.11 12.25 7.32
C SER A 40 43.58 12.25 7.39
N ALA A 41 42.92 11.11 7.16
CA ALA A 41 41.45 11.05 7.09
C ALA A 41 40.83 10.06 8.09
N TYR A 42 41.54 8.99 8.49
CA TYR A 42 41.07 7.85 9.32
C TYR A 42 39.76 7.16 8.88
N LEU A 43 39.04 7.72 7.91
CA LEU A 43 37.68 7.37 7.50
C LEU A 43 37.51 7.68 6.02
N GLU A 44 37.02 6.69 5.27
CA GLU A 44 36.71 6.81 3.85
C GLU A 44 35.39 6.11 3.53
N SER A 45 34.87 6.37 2.33
CA SER A 45 33.66 5.76 1.82
C SER A 45 33.84 5.20 0.42
N LEU A 46 33.04 4.19 0.10
CA LEU A 46 32.96 3.62 -1.24
C LEU A 46 31.51 3.40 -1.63
N GLU A 47 31.24 3.54 -2.93
CA GLU A 47 29.94 3.27 -3.54
C GLU A 47 30.10 2.28 -4.69
N TYR A 48 29.17 1.35 -4.81
CA TYR A 48 29.12 0.39 -5.90
C TYR A 48 27.67 0.11 -6.30
N SER A 49 27.38 0.16 -7.60
CA SER A 49 26.06 -0.21 -8.13
C SER A 49 26.14 -1.52 -8.90
N LEU A 50 25.22 -2.44 -8.59
CA LEU A 50 25.04 -3.72 -9.27
C LEU A 50 23.67 -3.74 -9.96
N PRO A 51 23.60 -3.63 -11.30
CA PRO A 51 22.34 -3.78 -12.00
C PRO A 51 21.85 -5.23 -11.95
N PHE A 52 20.53 -5.42 -11.90
CA PHE A 52 19.89 -6.72 -12.00
C PHE A 52 18.67 -6.67 -12.92
N GLU A 53 18.32 -7.83 -13.46
CA GLU A 53 17.13 -8.05 -14.27
C GLU A 53 16.65 -9.48 -14.02
N GLU A 54 15.42 -9.62 -13.53
CA GLU A 54 14.86 -10.91 -13.13
C GLU A 54 13.46 -11.10 -13.72
N TYR A 55 13.12 -12.36 -14.01
CA TYR A 55 11.80 -12.77 -14.49
C TYR A 55 11.19 -13.73 -13.46
N VAL A 56 10.13 -13.29 -12.81
CA VAL A 56 9.41 -14.07 -11.81
C VAL A 56 8.18 -14.68 -12.45
N HIS A 57 8.10 -16.01 -12.47
CA HIS A 57 6.93 -16.72 -12.99
C HIS A 57 5.79 -16.67 -11.98
N ILE A 58 4.64 -16.16 -12.42
CA ILE A 58 3.42 -16.08 -11.62
C ILE A 58 2.27 -16.45 -12.55
N GLU A 59 1.72 -17.64 -12.37
CA GLU A 59 0.68 -18.20 -13.24
C GLU A 59 -0.60 -17.34 -13.21
N GLY A 60 -1.19 -17.09 -14.38
CA GLY A 60 -2.47 -16.40 -14.52
C GLY A 60 -2.40 -14.88 -14.67
N VAL A 61 -1.25 -14.27 -14.39
CA VAL A 61 -1.11 -12.81 -14.49
C VAL A 61 -1.09 -12.32 -15.94
N LEU A 62 -1.69 -11.17 -16.17
CA LEU A 62 -1.85 -10.53 -17.46
C LEU A 62 -1.14 -9.17 -17.51
N PRO A 63 -0.78 -8.67 -18.71
CA PRO A 63 -0.22 -7.33 -18.87
C PRO A 63 -1.12 -6.18 -18.38
N SER A 64 -2.42 -6.43 -18.23
CA SER A 64 -3.39 -5.46 -17.71
C SER A 64 -3.41 -5.37 -16.19
N ASP A 65 -2.87 -6.35 -15.48
CA ASP A 65 -2.91 -6.36 -14.02
C ASP A 65 -1.91 -5.35 -13.45
N TYR A 66 -2.10 -5.00 -12.18
CA TYR A 66 -1.22 -4.11 -11.48
C TYR A 66 -0.32 -4.88 -10.51
N VAL A 67 0.96 -4.54 -10.45
CA VAL A 67 1.90 -5.15 -9.50
C VAL A 67 2.61 -4.09 -8.65
N LYS A 68 2.54 -4.33 -7.34
CA LYS A 68 3.40 -3.68 -6.34
C LYS A 68 4.53 -4.64 -6.01
N VAL A 69 5.76 -4.18 -6.22
CA VAL A 69 6.99 -4.90 -5.84
C VAL A 69 7.56 -4.22 -4.62
N LYS A 70 7.72 -4.97 -3.54
CA LYS A 70 8.50 -4.57 -2.37
C LYS A 70 9.79 -5.38 -2.34
N TYR A 71 10.80 -4.85 -1.66
CA TYR A 71 12.02 -5.60 -1.39
C TYR A 71 12.39 -5.51 0.08
N THR A 72 13.05 -6.55 0.56
CA THR A 72 13.74 -6.60 1.84
C THR A 72 15.19 -6.99 1.56
N ILE A 73 16.11 -6.31 2.23
CA ILE A 73 17.52 -6.71 2.24
C ILE A 73 17.70 -7.56 3.48
N ASP A 74 17.80 -8.87 3.31
CA ASP A 74 17.88 -9.81 4.43
C ASP A 74 19.27 -9.83 5.05
N ASP A 75 20.31 -9.71 4.22
CA ASP A 75 21.71 -9.67 4.67
C ASP A 75 22.60 -8.92 3.66
N ILE A 76 23.60 -8.19 4.18
CA ILE A 76 24.72 -7.65 3.41
C ILE A 76 26.01 -8.09 4.10
N ASN A 77 26.52 -9.24 3.69
CA ASN A 77 27.81 -9.72 4.18
C ASN A 77 28.97 -9.05 3.43
N THR A 78 29.77 -8.29 4.16
CA THR A 78 30.89 -7.54 3.61
C THR A 78 32.20 -7.98 4.24
N ILE A 79 33.13 -8.47 3.42
CA ILE A 79 34.47 -8.91 3.86
C ILE A 79 35.52 -8.07 3.16
N LEU A 80 36.31 -7.33 3.94
CA LEU A 80 37.51 -6.66 3.45
C LEU A 80 38.59 -7.73 3.17
N ILE A 81 38.95 -7.95 1.91
CA ILE A 81 39.97 -8.95 1.53
C ILE A 81 41.37 -8.35 1.68
N ASN A 82 41.54 -7.09 1.24
CA ASN A 82 42.73 -6.26 1.43
C ASN A 82 42.36 -4.79 1.13
N SER A 83 43.36 -3.89 1.18
CA SER A 83 43.17 -2.44 0.97
C SER A 83 42.64 -2.02 -0.40
N ARG A 84 42.48 -2.94 -1.36
CA ARG A 84 41.94 -2.66 -2.70
C ARG A 84 40.84 -3.61 -3.12
N LYS A 85 40.43 -4.53 -2.25
CA LYS A 85 39.46 -5.57 -2.61
C LYS A 85 38.51 -5.84 -1.46
N ILE A 86 37.22 -5.69 -1.75
CA ILE A 86 36.11 -6.02 -0.86
C ILE A 86 35.25 -7.09 -1.53
N SER A 87 34.74 -8.03 -0.73
CA SER A 87 33.73 -9.00 -1.16
C SER A 87 32.41 -8.60 -0.53
N ILE A 88 31.41 -8.35 -1.37
CA ILE A 88 30.05 -8.01 -0.96
C ILE A 88 29.17 -9.18 -1.39
N ARG A 89 28.40 -9.76 -0.46
CA ARG A 89 27.35 -10.75 -0.73
C ARG A 89 26.06 -10.21 -0.16
N VAL A 90 25.01 -10.21 -0.97
CA VAL A 90 23.72 -9.62 -0.61
C VAL A 90 22.66 -10.69 -0.78
N LEU A 91 21.76 -10.78 0.18
CA LEU A 91 20.52 -11.54 0.08
C LEU A 91 19.36 -10.56 -0.03
N LEU A 92 18.64 -10.62 -1.15
CA LEU A 92 17.48 -9.79 -1.43
C LEU A 92 16.24 -10.68 -1.54
N THR A 93 15.19 -10.31 -0.83
CA THR A 93 13.86 -10.90 -0.99
C THR A 93 12.95 -9.88 -1.66
N PHE A 94 12.32 -10.27 -2.77
CA PHE A 94 11.29 -9.48 -3.45
C PHE A 94 9.90 -10.04 -3.15
N SER A 95 8.98 -9.18 -2.73
CA SER A 95 7.58 -9.53 -2.52
C SER A 95 6.71 -8.87 -3.60
N PHE A 96 5.93 -9.68 -4.29
CA PHE A 96 5.03 -9.25 -5.35
C PHE A 96 3.59 -9.29 -4.85
N GLN A 97 2.90 -8.16 -4.95
CA GLN A 97 1.47 -8.07 -4.68
C GLN A 97 0.77 -7.67 -5.98
N ILE A 98 -0.05 -8.58 -6.50
CA ILE A 98 -0.78 -8.39 -7.75
C ILE A 98 -2.22 -7.97 -7.43
N THR A 99 -2.74 -7.06 -8.23
CA THR A 99 -4.14 -6.64 -8.20
C THR A 99 -4.70 -6.84 -9.60
N GLU A 100 -5.57 -7.82 -9.73
CA GLU A 100 -6.29 -8.13 -10.97
C GLU A 100 -7.49 -7.20 -11.11
N GLU A 101 -7.70 -6.66 -12.31
CA GLU A 101 -8.88 -5.86 -12.61
C GLU A 101 -9.96 -6.74 -13.24
N MET A 102 -11.01 -7.05 -12.48
CA MET A 102 -12.16 -7.79 -12.99
C MET A 102 -13.26 -6.83 -13.45
N LYS A 103 -13.71 -6.99 -14.70
CA LYS A 103 -14.80 -6.21 -15.29
C LYS A 103 -15.85 -7.15 -15.84
N GLU A 104 -17.12 -6.84 -15.59
CA GLU A 104 -18.26 -7.57 -16.16
C GLU A 104 -19.34 -6.59 -16.61
N LYS A 105 -20.10 -6.97 -17.64
CA LYS A 105 -21.19 -6.13 -18.17
C LYS A 105 -22.54 -6.66 -17.70
N GLY A 106 -23.16 -5.94 -16.76
CA GLY A 106 -24.53 -6.21 -16.32
C GLY A 106 -25.57 -5.34 -17.03
N ILE A 107 -26.78 -5.86 -17.18
CA ILE A 107 -27.94 -5.08 -17.65
C ILE A 107 -28.46 -4.23 -16.49
N ILE A 108 -28.53 -2.90 -16.69
CA ILE A 108 -29.01 -1.93 -15.68
C ILE A 108 -30.42 -1.39 -15.97
N GLU A 109 -30.85 -1.45 -17.23
CA GLU A 109 -32.13 -0.93 -17.69
C GLU A 109 -32.60 -1.68 -18.94
N ILE A 110 -33.92 -1.86 -19.06
CA ILE A 110 -34.61 -2.37 -20.25
C ILE A 110 -35.69 -1.33 -20.56
N HIS A 111 -35.69 -0.77 -21.77
CA HIS A 111 -36.61 0.29 -22.18
C HIS A 111 -37.93 -0.22 -22.79
N GLU A 112 -38.11 -1.54 -22.86
CA GLU A 112 -39.31 -2.16 -23.41
C GLU A 112 -40.46 -2.10 -22.39
N GLU A 113 -41.54 -1.39 -22.73
CA GLU A 113 -42.68 -1.16 -21.83
C GLU A 113 -43.45 -2.45 -21.45
N ASN A 114 -43.31 -3.51 -22.24
CA ASN A 114 -43.95 -4.81 -22.03
C ASN A 114 -43.10 -5.78 -21.17
N VAL A 115 -41.93 -5.35 -20.71
CA VAL A 115 -41.04 -6.15 -19.86
C VAL A 115 -41.13 -5.68 -18.42
N SER A 116 -41.57 -6.57 -17.55
CA SER A 116 -41.42 -6.39 -16.10
C SER A 116 -40.00 -6.75 -15.70
N VAL A 117 -39.36 -5.92 -14.85
CA VAL A 117 -37.96 -6.10 -14.42
C VAL A 117 -37.85 -6.13 -12.90
N LEU A 118 -36.99 -7.00 -12.37
CA LEU A 118 -36.62 -7.07 -10.96
C LEU A 118 -35.22 -6.48 -10.81
N LYS A 119 -35.14 -5.34 -10.13
CA LYS A 119 -33.85 -4.73 -9.79
C LYS A 119 -33.31 -5.28 -8.48
N LYS A 120 -32.00 -5.33 -8.40
CA LYS A 120 -31.24 -5.71 -7.22
C LYS A 120 -30.14 -4.69 -6.98
N ASP A 121 -30.04 -4.27 -5.73
CA ASP A 121 -29.04 -3.31 -5.30
C ASP A 121 -27.87 -4.05 -4.62
N VAL A 122 -26.66 -3.58 -4.89
CA VAL A 122 -25.43 -4.06 -4.25
C VAL A 122 -24.58 -2.86 -3.82
N GLN A 123 -24.01 -2.94 -2.63
CA GLN A 123 -23.01 -1.99 -2.16
C GLN A 123 -21.64 -2.52 -2.58
N ILE A 124 -20.83 -1.66 -3.18
CA ILE A 124 -19.48 -1.99 -3.62
C ILE A 124 -18.52 -0.89 -3.21
N THR A 125 -17.25 -1.22 -3.16
CA THR A 125 -16.17 -0.24 -3.08
C THR A 125 -15.36 -0.36 -4.35
N ASP A 126 -15.45 0.67 -5.20
CA ASP A 126 -14.78 0.69 -6.51
C ASP A 126 -13.38 1.29 -6.40
N LEU A 127 -12.47 0.84 -7.26
CA LEU A 127 -11.10 1.34 -7.35
C LEU A 127 -11.02 2.42 -8.42
N ILE A 128 -11.11 3.69 -8.00
CA ILE A 128 -11.15 4.85 -8.89
C ILE A 128 -9.76 5.21 -9.43
N VAL A 129 -8.73 5.09 -8.58
CA VAL A 129 -7.35 5.39 -8.95
C VAL A 129 -6.44 4.25 -8.53
N ASN A 130 -5.60 3.79 -9.46
CA ASN A 130 -4.54 2.83 -9.21
C ASN A 130 -3.30 3.19 -10.05
N LYS A 131 -2.38 3.98 -9.48
CA LYS A 131 -1.18 4.43 -10.18
C LYS A 131 0.02 4.58 -9.26
N LYS A 132 1.21 4.62 -9.86
CA LYS A 132 2.45 5.09 -9.21
C LYS A 132 2.74 6.51 -9.67
N ASP A 133 3.17 7.35 -8.75
CA ASP A 133 3.59 8.72 -9.02
C ASP A 133 4.78 9.11 -8.14
N ILE A 134 5.43 10.23 -8.44
CA ILE A 134 6.66 10.65 -7.74
C ILE A 134 6.55 12.12 -7.35
N ALA A 135 6.53 12.38 -6.05
CA ALA A 135 6.68 13.75 -5.52
C ALA A 135 8.18 14.10 -5.45
N ARG A 136 8.55 15.31 -5.87
CA ARG A 136 9.94 15.76 -5.93
C ARG A 136 10.16 16.96 -5.04
N LEU A 137 11.20 16.92 -4.22
CA LEU A 137 11.62 17.99 -3.33
C LEU A 137 13.03 18.45 -3.72
N LYS A 138 13.27 19.76 -3.65
CA LYS A 138 14.57 20.37 -3.92
C LYS A 138 14.91 21.31 -2.79
N GLU A 139 16.02 21.05 -2.12
CA GLU A 139 16.44 21.81 -0.95
C GLU A 139 17.89 22.28 -1.09
N GLU A 140 18.19 23.47 -0.57
CA GLU A 140 19.56 23.98 -0.44
C GLU A 140 19.90 24.08 1.05
N LEU A 141 20.80 23.21 1.50
CA LEU A 141 21.22 23.12 2.90
C LEU A 141 22.52 23.90 3.10
N VAL A 142 22.47 24.93 3.94
CA VAL A 142 23.66 25.72 4.28
C VAL A 142 24.31 25.16 5.54
N LEU A 143 25.63 24.95 5.50
CA LEU A 143 26.39 24.52 6.67
C LEU A 143 26.34 25.57 7.80
N PRO A 144 26.08 25.17 9.06
CA PRO A 144 26.19 26.05 10.22
C PRO A 144 27.56 26.75 10.30
N ALA A 145 27.58 27.99 10.78
CA ALA A 145 28.80 28.82 10.82
C ALA A 145 29.95 28.22 11.65
N ASN A 146 29.66 27.32 12.59
CA ASN A 146 30.67 26.65 13.41
C ASN A 146 31.25 25.37 12.77
N LYS A 147 30.91 25.09 11.51
CA LYS A 147 31.33 23.90 10.77
C LYS A 147 32.37 24.28 9.71
N ALA A 148 33.40 23.44 9.56
CA ALA A 148 34.40 23.59 8.51
C ALA A 148 33.79 23.35 7.13
N ASN A 149 34.40 23.95 6.10
CA ASN A 149 34.04 23.80 4.69
C ASN A 149 34.13 22.34 4.26
N ILE A 150 33.28 21.93 3.32
CA ILE A 150 33.21 20.54 2.86
C ILE A 150 34.38 20.27 1.92
N TYR A 151 35.28 19.38 2.33
CA TYR A 151 36.29 18.82 1.45
C TYR A 151 35.74 17.60 0.69
N GLN A 152 35.08 16.68 1.39
CA GLN A 152 34.52 15.46 0.79
C GLN A 152 33.37 14.89 1.63
N ILE A 153 32.28 14.47 0.98
CA ILE A 153 31.18 13.75 1.65
C ILE A 153 31.57 12.28 1.88
N LEU A 154 31.41 11.80 3.10
CA LEU A 154 31.68 10.41 3.48
C LEU A 154 30.41 9.57 3.57
N TRP A 155 29.35 10.12 4.19
CA TRP A 155 28.10 9.41 4.41
C TRP A 155 26.93 10.39 4.43
N THR A 156 25.81 9.96 3.85
CA THR A 156 24.57 10.75 3.84
C THR A 156 23.41 9.85 4.22
N GLN A 157 22.52 10.33 5.07
CA GLN A 157 21.29 9.63 5.42
C GLN A 157 20.14 10.63 5.33
N VAL A 158 19.14 10.30 4.51
CA VAL A 158 17.86 11.02 4.43
C VAL A 158 16.80 10.05 4.93
N ASP A 159 16.00 10.50 5.89
CA ASP A 159 14.87 9.76 6.42
C ASP A 159 13.61 10.62 6.32
N MET A 160 12.48 9.96 6.11
CA MET A 160 11.17 10.59 6.07
C MET A 160 10.37 10.13 7.28
N GLU A 161 9.86 11.07 8.06
CA GLU A 161 9.05 10.80 9.24
C GLU A 161 7.64 11.41 9.10
N ASN A 162 6.64 10.72 9.68
CA ASN A 162 5.24 11.16 9.73
C ASN A 162 4.67 11.58 8.36
N LEU A 163 5.04 10.88 7.28
CA LEU A 163 4.46 11.16 5.97
C LEU A 163 2.97 10.83 5.96
N GLN A 164 2.15 11.86 5.71
CA GLN A 164 0.71 11.78 5.61
C GLN A 164 0.25 12.31 4.27
N ALA A 165 -0.71 11.61 3.66
CA ALA A 165 -1.33 12.02 2.42
C ALA A 165 -2.81 12.35 2.66
N LYS A 166 -3.26 13.48 2.13
CA LYS A 166 -4.63 13.94 2.23
C LYS A 166 -5.19 14.16 0.83
N ILE A 167 -6.32 13.53 0.56
CA ILE A 167 -7.02 13.66 -0.73
C ILE A 167 -7.79 14.98 -0.74
N GLY A 168 -7.47 15.83 -1.70
CA GLY A 168 -8.19 17.04 -2.05
C GLY A 168 -9.02 16.87 -3.32
N GLU A 169 -9.46 17.99 -3.89
CA GLU A 169 -10.10 18.01 -5.21
C GLU A 169 -9.01 18.01 -6.28
N HIS A 170 -8.96 16.95 -7.09
CA HIS A 170 -7.99 16.76 -8.18
C HIS A 170 -6.51 16.69 -7.76
N MET A 171 -6.23 16.57 -6.46
CA MET A 171 -4.87 16.61 -5.92
C MET A 171 -4.72 15.80 -4.63
N ILE A 172 -3.49 15.41 -4.33
CA ILE A 172 -3.08 14.75 -3.09
C ILE A 172 -2.04 15.64 -2.40
N GLU A 173 -2.36 16.14 -1.22
CA GLU A 173 -1.44 16.90 -0.37
C GLU A 173 -0.59 15.91 0.44
N ILE A 174 0.72 16.09 0.47
CA ILE A 174 1.68 15.26 1.20
C ILE A 174 2.40 16.14 2.21
N GLN A 175 2.32 15.76 3.49
CA GLN A 175 2.94 16.46 4.61
C GLN A 175 3.78 15.51 5.46
N GLY A 176 4.86 16.01 6.06
CA GLY A 176 5.70 15.23 6.98
C GLY A 176 6.99 15.97 7.34
N ALA A 177 8.03 15.22 7.72
CA ALA A 177 9.35 15.77 7.99
C ALA A 177 10.43 14.95 7.27
N MET A 178 11.42 15.65 6.72
CA MET A 178 12.62 15.08 6.11
C MET A 178 13.82 15.40 7.01
N HIS A 179 14.47 14.36 7.51
CA HIS A 179 15.68 14.48 8.32
C HIS A 179 16.89 14.16 7.46
N ILE A 180 17.87 15.06 7.42
CA ILE A 180 19.10 14.90 6.66
C ILE A 180 20.27 14.87 7.61
N PHE A 181 21.10 13.84 7.51
CA PHE A 181 22.38 13.71 8.19
C PHE A 181 23.49 13.58 7.14
N VAL A 182 24.55 14.38 7.30
CA VAL A 182 25.75 14.33 6.46
C VAL A 182 26.98 14.20 7.35
N LEU A 183 27.82 13.23 7.06
CA LEU A 183 29.17 13.03 7.60
C LEU A 183 30.17 13.33 6.49
N TYR A 184 31.17 14.15 6.76
CA TYR A 184 32.06 14.66 5.74
C TYR A 184 33.46 14.98 6.30
N LEU A 185 34.45 15.02 5.41
CA LEU A 185 35.76 15.57 5.70
C LEU A 185 35.74 17.09 5.52
N GLY A 186 36.18 17.83 6.53
CA GLY A 186 36.37 19.27 6.49
C GLY A 186 37.77 19.67 6.09
N GLU A 187 37.95 20.92 5.65
CA GLU A 187 39.28 21.47 5.31
C GLU A 187 40.19 21.69 6.55
N ASP A 188 39.64 21.64 7.77
CA ASP A 188 40.41 21.74 9.00
C ASP A 188 41.10 20.41 9.36
N ALA A 189 42.42 20.36 9.16
CA ALA A 189 43.26 19.21 9.45
C ALA A 189 43.31 18.80 10.94
N GLN A 190 42.88 19.65 11.88
CA GLN A 190 42.83 19.27 13.30
C GLN A 190 41.56 18.50 13.68
N MET A 191 40.43 18.78 13.02
CA MET A 191 39.17 18.07 13.19
C MET A 191 38.59 17.71 11.82
N PRO A 192 39.23 16.75 11.11
CA PRO A 192 38.92 16.47 9.72
C PRO A 192 37.52 15.88 9.58
N VAL A 193 37.05 15.05 10.51
CA VAL A 193 35.70 14.47 10.42
C VAL A 193 34.66 15.40 11.05
N GLN A 194 33.70 15.85 10.25
CA GLN A 194 32.60 16.73 10.63
C GLN A 194 31.25 16.09 10.29
N TYR A 195 30.19 16.53 10.96
CA TYR A 195 28.83 16.17 10.61
C TYR A 195 27.88 17.37 10.71
N ALA A 196 26.80 17.33 9.96
CA ALA A 196 25.72 18.31 10.00
C ALA A 196 24.35 17.62 9.89
N ARG A 197 23.31 18.28 10.42
CA ARG A 197 21.94 17.77 10.47
C ARG A 197 20.95 18.87 10.13
N TRP A 198 19.89 18.49 9.42
CA TRP A 198 18.76 19.36 9.10
C TRP A 198 17.46 18.59 9.30
N GLU A 199 16.41 19.33 9.63
CA GLU A 199 15.03 18.88 9.68
C GLU A 199 14.23 19.85 8.81
N ILE A 200 13.66 19.34 7.73
CA ILE A 200 12.93 20.12 6.74
C ILE A 200 11.48 19.63 6.70
N PRO A 201 10.49 20.52 6.86
CA PRO A 201 9.10 20.13 6.68
C PRO A 201 8.87 19.70 5.23
N VAL A 202 8.26 18.54 5.04
CA VAL A 202 7.75 18.11 3.74
C VAL A 202 6.34 18.72 3.59
N ASP A 203 6.15 19.53 2.55
CA ASP A 203 4.86 20.07 2.14
C ASP A 203 4.83 20.15 0.61
N THR A 204 4.21 19.15 -0.02
CA THR A 204 4.16 19.02 -1.48
C THR A 204 2.82 18.46 -1.91
N GLN A 205 2.53 18.51 -3.21
CA GLN A 205 1.29 18.00 -3.78
C GLN A 205 1.54 17.17 -5.04
N LEU A 206 0.63 16.23 -5.31
CA LEU A 206 0.56 15.46 -6.55
C LEU A 206 -0.76 15.73 -7.26
N GLU A 207 -0.72 15.84 -8.58
CA GLU A 207 -1.93 15.93 -9.40
C GLU A 207 -2.61 14.55 -9.52
N CYS A 208 -3.91 14.54 -9.30
CA CYS A 208 -4.73 13.33 -9.37
C CYS A 208 -6.17 13.72 -9.74
N TYR A 209 -6.43 13.96 -11.03
CA TYR A 209 -7.70 14.52 -11.51
C TYR A 209 -8.94 13.69 -11.16
N GLU A 210 -8.79 12.40 -10.91
CA GLU A 210 -9.89 11.49 -10.60
C GLU A 210 -10.28 11.52 -9.11
N CYS A 211 -9.46 12.13 -8.23
CA CYS A 211 -9.73 12.11 -6.80
C CYS A 211 -10.61 13.29 -6.34
N MET A 212 -11.44 13.00 -5.33
CA MET A 212 -12.34 13.96 -4.68
C MET A 212 -12.25 13.84 -3.16
N PRO A 213 -12.50 14.93 -2.41
CA PRO A 213 -12.56 14.88 -0.96
C PRO A 213 -13.62 13.88 -0.47
N GLY A 214 -13.25 13.05 0.52
CA GLY A 214 -14.12 12.02 1.09
C GLY A 214 -13.90 10.62 0.51
N MET A 215 -13.17 10.49 -0.60
CA MET A 215 -12.72 9.18 -1.08
C MET A 215 -11.74 8.52 -0.11
N ILE A 216 -11.67 7.19 -0.16
CA ILE A 216 -10.82 6.38 0.72
C ILE A 216 -9.46 6.17 0.05
N GLY A 217 -8.43 6.88 0.50
CA GLY A 217 -7.08 6.73 -0.03
C GLY A 217 -6.22 5.73 0.73
N ARG A 218 -5.53 4.83 0.03
CA ARG A 218 -4.36 4.09 0.54
C ARG A 218 -3.16 4.50 -0.30
N ILE A 219 -2.33 5.38 0.28
CA ILE A 219 -1.22 6.01 -0.43
C ILE A 219 0.06 5.59 0.28
N GLY A 220 0.74 4.58 -0.26
CA GLY A 220 2.04 4.15 0.23
C GLY A 220 3.10 5.16 -0.19
N MET A 221 3.88 5.69 0.74
CA MET A 221 4.93 6.66 0.48
C MET A 221 6.26 6.14 1.02
N THR A 222 7.29 6.16 0.18
CA THR A 222 8.65 5.75 0.55
C THR A 222 9.67 6.70 -0.07
N LEU A 223 10.80 6.89 0.60
CA LEU A 223 11.94 7.58 0.00
C LEU A 223 12.39 6.79 -1.24
N GLY A 224 12.31 7.41 -2.42
CA GLY A 224 12.68 6.80 -3.68
C GLY A 224 14.17 6.99 -3.99
N GLY A 225 14.53 8.23 -4.34
CA GLY A 225 15.88 8.62 -4.70
C GLY A 225 16.35 9.85 -3.92
N GLN A 226 17.66 9.94 -3.77
CA GLN A 226 18.35 11.13 -3.25
C GLN A 226 19.57 11.41 -4.13
N GLN A 227 19.81 12.68 -4.45
CA GLN A 227 21.00 13.15 -5.14
C GLN A 227 21.51 14.42 -4.47
N LEU A 228 22.81 14.45 -4.22
CA LEU A 228 23.47 15.53 -3.50
C LEU A 228 24.57 16.14 -4.37
N GLU A 229 24.62 17.47 -4.43
CA GLU A 229 25.68 18.23 -5.08
C GLU A 229 26.19 19.30 -4.11
N ILE A 230 27.51 19.40 -3.97
CA ILE A 230 28.15 20.43 -3.15
C ILE A 230 28.36 21.67 -4.02
N ARG A 231 28.06 22.84 -3.48
CA ARG A 231 28.24 24.13 -4.14
C ARG A 231 28.97 25.13 -3.24
N PRO A 232 29.73 26.06 -3.84
CA PRO A 232 30.30 27.16 -3.11
C PRO A 232 29.22 28.16 -2.66
N ASP A 233 29.45 28.79 -1.52
CA ASP A 233 28.68 29.96 -1.06
C ASP A 233 29.15 31.26 -1.74
N GLU A 234 28.67 32.41 -1.24
CA GLU A 234 29.00 33.74 -1.78
C GLU A 234 30.51 34.06 -1.70
N ASP A 235 31.24 33.45 -0.77
CA ASP A 235 32.68 33.63 -0.57
C ASP A 235 33.51 32.61 -1.38
N GLY A 236 32.86 31.68 -2.07
CA GLY A 236 33.51 30.63 -2.85
C GLY A 236 33.85 29.38 -2.04
N GLU A 237 33.34 29.26 -0.80
CA GLU A 237 33.62 28.13 0.09
C GLU A 237 32.57 27.03 -0.10
N GLU A 238 32.99 25.78 -0.25
CA GLU A 238 32.11 24.61 -0.44
C GLU A 238 31.24 24.34 0.82
N ARG A 239 30.11 25.05 0.93
CA ARG A 239 29.28 25.12 2.15
C ARG A 239 27.78 24.97 1.89
N ILE A 240 27.36 24.89 0.63
CA ILE A 240 25.98 24.68 0.24
C ILE A 240 25.83 23.25 -0.28
N ILE A 241 24.78 22.56 0.19
CA ILE A 241 24.43 21.22 -0.25
C ILE A 241 23.10 21.31 -1.00
N SER A 242 23.12 21.16 -2.32
CA SER A 242 21.93 21.03 -3.15
C SER A 242 21.44 19.59 -3.10
N LEU A 243 20.22 19.38 -2.60
CA LEU A 243 19.61 18.08 -2.38
C LEU A 243 18.35 17.93 -3.23
N ASP A 244 18.38 16.98 -4.18
CA ASP A 244 17.19 16.51 -4.90
C ASP A 244 16.70 15.20 -4.28
N VAL A 245 15.46 15.16 -3.82
CA VAL A 245 14.84 13.99 -3.20
C VAL A 245 13.53 13.64 -3.88
N THR A 246 13.24 12.35 -4.02
CA THR A 246 11.96 11.85 -4.50
C THR A 246 11.25 11.01 -3.46
N ILE A 247 9.93 11.17 -3.39
CA ILE A 247 9.02 10.32 -2.62
C ILE A 247 8.21 9.51 -3.63
N ASP A 248 8.44 8.20 -3.64
CA ASP A 248 7.69 7.28 -4.49
C ASP A 248 6.33 7.02 -3.85
N CYS A 249 5.26 7.26 -4.60
CA CYS A 249 3.88 7.19 -4.15
C CYS A 249 3.13 6.07 -4.88
N ASP A 250 2.69 5.05 -4.15
CA ASP A 250 1.79 3.99 -4.61
C ASP A 250 0.35 4.36 -4.23
N ILE A 251 -0.39 4.90 -5.20
CA ILE A 251 -1.69 5.57 -4.98
C ILE A 251 -2.82 4.62 -5.36
N LYS A 252 -3.61 4.22 -4.35
CA LYS A 252 -4.92 3.59 -4.54
C LYS A 252 -6.01 4.44 -3.90
N ILE A 253 -7.03 4.80 -4.65
CA ILE A 253 -8.16 5.60 -4.16
C ILE A 253 -9.45 4.86 -4.49
N TYR A 254 -10.29 4.74 -3.47
CA TYR A 254 -11.53 3.98 -3.51
C TYR A 254 -12.74 4.87 -3.23
N GLU A 255 -13.87 4.51 -3.80
CA GLU A 255 -15.15 5.16 -3.55
C GLU A 255 -16.25 4.10 -3.33
N ASP A 256 -17.09 4.32 -2.33
CA ASP A 256 -18.23 3.44 -2.08
C ASP A 256 -19.39 3.81 -3.01
N HIS A 257 -19.88 2.82 -3.76
CA HIS A 257 -21.00 2.98 -4.67
C HIS A 257 -22.14 2.02 -4.33
N LYS A 258 -23.36 2.51 -4.55
CA LYS A 258 -24.54 1.67 -4.63
C LYS A 258 -24.89 1.45 -6.10
N ILE A 259 -24.72 0.22 -6.57
CA ILE A 259 -25.11 -0.17 -7.94
C ILE A 259 -26.47 -0.86 -7.88
N SER A 260 -27.30 -0.58 -8.88
CA SER A 260 -28.59 -1.25 -9.10
C SER A 260 -28.60 -1.87 -10.49
N TYR A 261 -28.78 -3.18 -10.58
CA TYR A 261 -28.80 -3.93 -11.83
C TYR A 261 -30.05 -4.83 -11.92
N ILE A 262 -30.37 -5.32 -13.11
CA ILE A 262 -31.50 -6.21 -13.34
C ILE A 262 -31.11 -7.64 -12.97
N ASP A 263 -31.76 -8.21 -11.96
CA ASP A 263 -31.58 -9.61 -11.54
C ASP A 263 -32.51 -10.56 -12.31
N ASP A 264 -33.70 -10.12 -12.69
CA ASP A 264 -34.66 -10.91 -13.47
C ASP A 264 -35.55 -10.02 -14.35
N GLY A 265 -36.11 -10.61 -15.40
CA GLY A 265 -37.09 -9.99 -16.28
C GLY A 265 -38.11 -11.00 -16.78
N TYR A 266 -39.33 -10.55 -17.05
CA TYR A 266 -40.31 -11.36 -17.79
C TYR A 266 -41.25 -10.48 -18.62
N SER A 267 -41.80 -11.07 -19.67
CA SER A 267 -42.79 -10.46 -20.55
C SER A 267 -44.01 -11.38 -20.64
N MET A 268 -45.16 -10.77 -20.92
CA MET A 268 -46.41 -11.47 -21.23
C MET A 268 -46.66 -11.60 -22.74
N GLU A 269 -45.76 -11.07 -23.58
CA GLU A 269 -45.87 -11.09 -25.04
C GLU A 269 -44.88 -12.10 -25.66
N GLU A 270 -43.78 -12.37 -24.96
CA GLU A 270 -42.73 -13.29 -25.39
C GLU A 270 -42.02 -13.95 -24.19
N THR A 271 -41.36 -15.08 -24.45
CA THR A 271 -40.55 -15.75 -23.44
C THR A 271 -39.17 -15.09 -23.39
N LEU A 272 -38.81 -14.56 -22.22
CA LEU A 272 -37.47 -14.02 -21.97
C LEU A 272 -36.59 -15.09 -21.32
N ILE A 273 -35.38 -15.29 -21.87
CA ILE A 273 -34.39 -16.28 -21.45
C ILE A 273 -33.14 -15.52 -21.02
N PRO A 274 -32.98 -15.23 -19.72
CA PRO A 274 -31.82 -14.51 -19.21
C PRO A 274 -30.57 -15.41 -19.23
N GLU A 275 -29.44 -14.81 -19.57
CA GLU A 275 -28.10 -15.39 -19.39
C GLU A 275 -27.41 -14.72 -18.20
N TYR A 276 -26.80 -15.54 -17.36
CA TYR A 276 -26.19 -15.09 -16.11
C TYR A 276 -24.72 -15.45 -16.06
N HIS A 277 -23.96 -14.56 -15.42
CA HIS A 277 -22.58 -14.79 -15.04
C HIS A 277 -22.40 -14.59 -13.53
N MET A 278 -21.52 -15.36 -12.92
CA MET A 278 -21.16 -15.18 -11.51
C MET A 278 -20.00 -14.20 -11.42
N PHE A 279 -20.16 -13.15 -10.62
CA PHE A 279 -19.17 -12.10 -10.43
C PHE A 279 -19.01 -11.80 -8.94
N ASP A 280 -17.77 -11.55 -8.52
CA ASP A 280 -17.44 -11.24 -7.14
C ASP A 280 -17.30 -9.73 -6.98
N PHE A 281 -18.21 -9.13 -6.22
CA PHE A 281 -18.13 -7.71 -5.86
C PHE A 281 -17.31 -7.54 -4.59
N GLU A 282 -16.47 -6.51 -4.52
CA GLU A 282 -15.71 -6.16 -3.32
C GLU A 282 -16.37 -5.02 -2.55
N THR A 283 -16.38 -5.13 -1.23
CA THR A 283 -16.83 -4.08 -0.32
C THR A 283 -15.78 -3.89 0.77
N LEU A 284 -15.42 -2.64 1.04
CA LEU A 284 -14.49 -2.29 2.11
C LEU A 284 -15.07 -2.70 3.47
N VAL A 285 -14.32 -3.52 4.19
CA VAL A 285 -14.64 -3.94 5.55
C VAL A 285 -14.03 -2.98 6.57
N GLY A 286 -12.79 -2.57 6.31
CA GLY A 286 -12.08 -1.67 7.19
C GLY A 286 -10.79 -1.15 6.59
N LYS A 287 -10.46 0.08 6.98
CA LYS A 287 -9.16 0.70 6.78
C LYS A 287 -8.67 1.21 8.13
N ASN A 288 -7.44 0.89 8.49
CA ASN A 288 -6.86 1.32 9.76
C ASN A 288 -5.38 1.66 9.62
N GLN A 289 -4.96 2.71 10.32
CA GLN A 289 -3.56 3.05 10.54
C GLN A 289 -3.28 2.93 12.04
N ALA A 290 -2.57 1.88 12.42
CA ALA A 290 -2.23 1.61 13.81
C ALA A 290 -0.74 1.87 14.06
N VAL A 291 -0.40 2.41 15.23
CA VAL A 291 0.98 2.74 15.58
C VAL A 291 1.39 1.97 16.84
N MET A 292 2.44 1.16 16.71
CA MET A 292 3.12 0.57 17.86
C MET A 292 4.26 1.48 18.29
N LYS A 293 4.31 1.83 19.58
CA LYS A 293 5.43 2.55 20.17
C LYS A 293 6.29 1.58 20.98
N ALA A 294 7.59 1.63 20.78
CA ALA A 294 8.57 0.86 21.51
C ALA A 294 9.62 1.79 22.15
N ASP A 295 10.00 1.47 23.38
CA ASP A 295 11.09 2.10 24.11
C ASP A 295 11.99 0.99 24.66
N LYS A 296 13.21 0.92 24.16
CA LYS A 296 14.17 -0.14 24.47
C LYS A 296 15.52 0.45 24.80
N ARG A 297 16.16 -0.10 25.83
CA ARG A 297 17.54 0.21 26.16
C ARG A 297 18.39 -1.00 25.86
N PHE A 298 19.47 -0.78 25.15
CA PHE A 298 20.47 -1.81 24.91
C PHE A 298 21.85 -1.26 25.17
N ARG A 299 22.73 -2.16 25.63
CA ARG A 299 24.14 -1.85 25.78
C ARG A 299 24.84 -2.10 24.45
N LEU A 300 25.66 -1.15 24.03
CA LEU A 300 26.51 -1.34 22.86
C LEU A 300 27.44 -2.53 23.08
N GLU A 301 27.42 -3.51 22.18
CA GLU A 301 28.45 -4.56 22.11
C GLU A 301 29.75 -3.91 21.58
N GLN A 302 30.52 -3.28 22.46
CA GLN A 302 31.76 -2.59 22.10
C GLN A 302 32.93 -3.58 22.00
N GLU A 303 33.67 -3.56 20.90
CA GLU A 303 35.01 -4.17 20.81
C GLU A 303 36.11 -3.24 21.37
N SER A 304 35.92 -1.91 21.28
CA SER A 304 36.89 -0.88 21.70
C SER A 304 36.23 0.51 21.81
N GLY A 305 36.60 1.32 22.81
CA GLY A 305 36.18 2.73 22.96
C GLY A 305 34.79 2.97 23.56
N LYS A 306 34.64 4.06 24.33
CA LYS A 306 33.37 4.47 24.95
C LYS A 306 32.51 5.30 24.01
N LEU A 307 31.19 5.15 24.08
CA LEU A 307 30.21 6.03 23.42
C LEU A 307 30.37 7.47 23.91
N LEU A 308 30.63 8.40 22.98
CA LEU A 308 30.66 9.84 23.24
C LEU A 308 29.36 10.51 22.80
N GLN A 309 28.92 10.22 21.57
CA GLN A 309 27.76 10.90 20.99
C GLN A 309 27.10 10.04 19.91
N VAL A 310 25.77 9.96 19.91
CA VAL A 310 25.01 9.40 18.78
C VAL A 310 24.97 10.41 17.62
N LEU A 311 25.33 9.95 16.43
CA LEU A 311 25.36 10.74 15.20
C LEU A 311 24.03 10.62 14.44
N SER A 312 23.63 9.40 14.12
CA SER A 312 22.37 9.07 13.45
C SER A 312 21.86 7.70 13.88
N VAL A 313 20.57 7.47 13.68
CA VAL A 313 19.95 6.15 13.78
C VAL A 313 19.10 5.93 12.55
N LYS A 314 19.16 4.74 11.95
CA LYS A 314 18.29 4.34 10.85
C LYS A 314 17.42 3.16 11.29
N GLY A 315 16.12 3.30 11.10
CA GLY A 315 15.15 2.25 11.44
C GLY A 315 14.67 1.47 10.22
N SER A 316 14.40 0.19 10.41
CA SER A 316 13.64 -0.64 9.47
C SER A 316 12.72 -1.60 10.22
N ALA A 317 11.69 -2.10 9.55
CA ALA A 317 10.80 -3.13 10.08
C ALA A 317 10.53 -4.18 9.01
N THR A 318 10.56 -5.44 9.42
CA THR A 318 10.24 -6.61 8.59
C THR A 318 9.12 -7.38 9.27
N VAL A 319 8.20 -7.89 8.46
CA VAL A 319 7.09 -8.74 8.91
C VAL A 319 7.47 -10.19 8.67
N ASP A 320 7.33 -11.02 9.70
CA ASP A 320 7.62 -12.45 9.66
C ASP A 320 6.34 -13.26 9.38
N ASP A 321 5.26 -12.95 10.09
CA ASP A 321 3.97 -13.64 9.94
C ASP A 321 2.77 -12.72 10.21
N VAL A 322 1.64 -13.05 9.58
CA VAL A 322 0.37 -12.33 9.76
C VAL A 322 -0.78 -13.34 9.91
N GLU A 323 -1.35 -13.39 11.10
CA GLU A 323 -2.53 -14.21 11.38
C GLU A 323 -3.81 -13.36 11.37
N MET A 324 -4.78 -13.74 10.54
CA MET A 324 -6.09 -13.08 10.50
C MET A 324 -7.05 -13.68 11.54
N THR A 325 -7.69 -12.81 12.32
CA THR A 325 -8.72 -13.15 13.30
C THR A 325 -10.00 -12.36 13.05
N ALA A 326 -11.11 -12.72 13.68
CA ALA A 326 -12.38 -12.01 13.51
C ALA A 326 -12.34 -10.53 13.97
N GLN A 327 -11.37 -10.18 14.83
CA GLN A 327 -11.22 -8.83 15.42
C GLN A 327 -10.07 -8.02 14.80
N GLY A 328 -9.32 -8.57 13.84
CA GLY A 328 -8.11 -7.91 13.36
C GLY A 328 -7.02 -8.84 12.86
N LEU A 329 -5.86 -8.27 12.59
CA LEU A 329 -4.64 -8.99 12.23
C LEU A 329 -3.67 -9.03 13.42
N SER A 330 -3.15 -10.21 13.75
CA SER A 330 -1.97 -10.35 14.60
C SER A 330 -0.73 -10.36 13.70
N VAL A 331 0.14 -9.37 13.88
CA VAL A 331 1.33 -9.17 13.06
C VAL A 331 2.57 -9.44 13.90
N GLU A 332 3.39 -10.39 13.45
CA GLU A 332 4.70 -10.69 14.02
C GLU A 332 5.81 -10.20 13.11
N GLY A 333 6.88 -9.71 13.70
CA GLY A 333 8.02 -9.20 12.94
C GLY A 333 9.15 -8.70 13.82
N VAL A 334 10.10 -8.03 13.19
CA VAL A 334 11.27 -7.44 13.86
C VAL A 334 11.45 -6.02 13.36
N TRP A 335 11.71 -5.09 14.28
CA TRP A 335 12.27 -3.79 13.91
C TRP A 335 13.75 -3.72 14.27
N MET A 336 14.53 -3.07 13.42
CA MET A 336 15.98 -2.93 13.56
C MET A 336 16.35 -1.45 13.66
N ALA A 337 17.41 -1.17 14.41
CA ALA A 337 17.99 0.15 14.57
C ALA A 337 19.50 0.08 14.31
N ASP A 338 19.95 0.73 13.24
CA ASP A 338 21.36 0.92 12.93
C ASP A 338 21.83 2.27 13.47
N VAL A 339 22.64 2.26 14.53
CA VAL A 339 23.11 3.46 15.21
C VAL A 339 24.54 3.77 14.78
N LEU A 340 24.76 4.95 14.22
CA LEU A 340 26.09 5.53 13.98
C LEU A 340 26.45 6.45 15.13
N TYR A 341 27.66 6.34 15.68
CA TYR A 341 28.08 7.11 16.85
C TYR A 341 29.58 7.45 16.86
N LEU A 342 29.93 8.47 17.65
CA LEU A 342 31.31 8.82 17.98
C LEU A 342 31.79 8.07 19.22
N SER A 343 33.03 7.60 19.18
CA SER A 343 33.69 6.88 20.25
C SER A 343 34.97 7.58 20.74
N THR A 344 35.50 7.13 21.88
CA THR A 344 36.79 7.60 22.41
C THR A 344 38.02 7.04 21.66
N GLU A 345 37.85 6.25 20.60
CA GLU A 345 38.98 5.73 19.83
C GLU A 345 39.54 6.79 18.86
N ASP A 346 40.81 7.17 19.05
CA ASP A 346 41.45 8.22 18.24
C ASP A 346 41.59 7.82 16.77
N MET A 347 41.83 6.53 16.49
CA MET A 347 42.11 6.01 15.14
C MET A 347 40.83 5.62 14.37
N THR A 348 39.71 5.42 15.06
CA THR A 348 38.40 5.10 14.47
C THR A 348 37.30 5.80 15.27
N PRO A 349 37.21 7.14 15.19
CA PRO A 349 36.32 7.92 16.04
C PRO A 349 34.85 7.66 15.72
N VAL A 350 34.53 7.21 14.50
CA VAL A 350 33.17 6.86 14.07
C VAL A 350 32.99 5.34 14.11
N MET A 351 31.95 4.87 14.76
CA MET A 351 31.57 3.45 14.88
C MET A 351 30.07 3.26 14.63
N SER A 352 29.65 2.02 14.40
CA SER A 352 28.24 1.65 14.29
C SER A 352 27.89 0.48 15.21
N SER A 353 26.61 0.35 15.54
CA SER A 353 26.05 -0.81 16.25
C SER A 353 24.60 -0.99 15.81
N SER A 354 24.20 -2.24 15.60
CA SER A 354 22.85 -2.60 15.22
C SER A 354 22.13 -3.26 16.40
N TYR A 355 20.87 -2.89 16.58
CA TYR A 355 19.95 -3.49 17.54
C TYR A 355 18.73 -4.04 16.80
N MET A 356 18.21 -5.17 17.26
CA MET A 356 17.02 -5.82 16.69
C MET A 356 16.07 -6.23 17.81
N GLU A 357 14.80 -5.91 17.64
CA GLU A 357 13.75 -6.21 18.63
C GLU A 357 12.55 -6.84 17.94
N PRO A 358 12.17 -8.08 18.32
CA PRO A 358 10.95 -8.69 17.83
C PRO A 358 9.73 -7.98 18.40
N PHE A 359 8.64 -7.99 17.64
CA PHE A 359 7.36 -7.48 18.06
C PHE A 359 6.22 -8.42 17.66
N THR A 360 5.17 -8.38 18.47
CA THR A 360 3.84 -8.89 18.13
C THR A 360 2.87 -7.75 18.35
N PHE A 361 2.10 -7.40 17.33
CA PHE A 361 1.18 -6.27 17.39
C PHE A 361 -0.16 -6.62 16.75
N PHE A 362 -1.25 -6.24 17.42
CA PHE A 362 -2.61 -6.50 16.95
C PHE A 362 -3.21 -5.26 16.29
N VAL A 363 -3.52 -5.37 14.99
CA VAL A 363 -4.20 -4.33 14.22
C VAL A 363 -5.70 -4.61 14.23
N GLU A 364 -6.44 -3.82 15.01
CA GLU A 364 -7.89 -3.98 15.15
C GLU A 364 -8.62 -3.64 13.85
N THR A 365 -9.57 -4.51 13.46
CA THR A 365 -10.60 -4.21 12.47
C THR A 365 -11.89 -5.00 12.79
N LYS A 366 -13.03 -4.58 12.26
CA LYS A 366 -14.32 -5.19 12.57
C LYS A 366 -14.74 -6.14 11.46
N ASN A 367 -15.43 -7.21 11.84
CA ASN A 367 -16.18 -8.08 10.94
C ASN A 367 -15.33 -8.82 9.90
N LEU A 368 -14.10 -9.23 10.25
CA LEU A 368 -13.37 -10.19 9.43
C LEU A 368 -13.97 -11.59 9.63
N THR A 369 -14.20 -12.30 8.53
CA THR A 369 -14.79 -13.65 8.48
C THR A 369 -13.77 -14.72 8.10
N GLY A 370 -12.54 -14.32 7.73
CA GLY A 370 -11.43 -15.21 7.40
C GLY A 370 -11.21 -15.40 5.90
N ASN A 371 -12.08 -14.85 5.06
CA ASN A 371 -12.02 -14.92 3.60
C ASN A 371 -11.81 -13.54 2.94
N GLU A 372 -11.47 -12.52 3.72
CA GLU A 372 -11.21 -11.17 3.21
C GLU A 372 -9.88 -11.08 2.49
N ASP A 373 -9.87 -10.31 1.40
CA ASP A 373 -8.64 -9.87 0.76
C ASP A 373 -8.14 -8.62 1.48
N TYR A 374 -6.94 -8.70 2.04
CA TYR A 374 -6.34 -7.59 2.76
C TYR A 374 -4.99 -7.18 2.21
N GLN A 375 -4.60 -5.95 2.52
CA GLN A 375 -3.28 -5.42 2.22
C GLN A 375 -2.73 -4.74 3.48
N LEU A 376 -1.49 -5.06 3.83
CA LEU A 376 -0.80 -4.54 5.01
C LEU A 376 0.58 -4.00 4.61
N ASP A 377 0.83 -2.74 4.96
CA ASP A 377 2.15 -2.12 4.85
C ASP A 377 2.66 -1.81 6.27
N VAL A 378 3.82 -2.35 6.65
CA VAL A 378 4.46 -2.09 7.94
C VAL A 378 5.77 -1.37 7.71
N ARG A 379 6.01 -0.29 8.45
CA ARG A 379 7.26 0.49 8.36
C ARG A 379 7.61 1.14 9.70
N VAL A 380 8.89 1.41 9.91
CA VAL A 380 9.30 2.39 10.93
C VAL A 380 8.93 3.78 10.42
N ASP A 381 8.10 4.49 11.17
CA ASP A 381 7.65 5.84 10.86
C ASP A 381 8.47 6.91 11.59
N GLN A 382 8.99 6.58 12.77
CA GLN A 382 9.93 7.43 13.51
C GLN A 382 10.93 6.57 14.29
N MET A 383 12.18 7.05 14.40
CA MET A 383 13.17 6.41 15.27
C MET A 383 14.16 7.43 15.84
N THR A 384 14.33 7.39 17.16
CA THR A 384 15.32 8.22 17.85
C THR A 384 16.22 7.37 18.74
N ALA A 385 17.47 7.78 18.86
CA ALA A 385 18.48 7.12 19.67
C ALA A 385 19.13 8.13 20.62
N ILE A 386 19.03 7.87 21.92
CA ILE A 386 19.48 8.79 22.98
C ILE A 386 20.52 8.06 23.83
N PRO A 387 21.75 8.60 23.96
CA PRO A 387 22.74 8.02 24.87
C PRO A 387 22.27 8.18 26.33
N THR A 388 22.49 7.15 27.13
CA THR A 388 22.16 7.12 28.56
C THR A 388 23.40 6.87 29.42
N GLU A 389 23.26 7.00 30.74
CA GLU A 389 24.35 6.70 31.68
C GLU A 389 24.71 5.20 31.61
N GLY A 390 26.00 4.87 31.52
CA GLY A 390 26.46 3.46 31.52
C GLY A 390 26.64 2.81 30.14
N GLU A 391 26.91 3.59 29.10
CA GLU A 391 27.20 3.10 27.72
C GLU A 391 26.01 2.36 27.07
N GLU A 392 24.80 2.72 27.50
CA GLU A 392 23.53 2.24 26.95
C GLU A 392 22.91 3.30 26.04
N ILE A 393 22.20 2.85 25.01
CA ILE A 393 21.40 3.69 24.12
C ILE A 393 19.93 3.36 24.31
N GLU A 394 19.11 4.38 24.55
CA GLU A 394 17.66 4.29 24.52
C GLU A 394 17.17 4.55 23.10
N ILE A 395 16.55 3.54 22.50
CA ILE A 395 15.86 3.62 21.21
C ILE A 395 14.37 3.80 21.46
N ARG A 396 13.82 4.88 20.89
CA ARG A 396 12.36 5.07 20.80
C ARG A 396 11.94 4.96 19.35
N ALA A 397 11.10 3.98 19.07
CA ALA A 397 10.61 3.68 17.73
C ALA A 397 9.09 3.76 17.66
N SER A 398 8.59 4.28 16.54
CA SER A 398 7.18 4.22 16.14
C SER A 398 7.09 3.36 14.89
N VAL A 399 6.41 2.21 14.97
CA VAL A 399 6.14 1.33 13.81
C VAL A 399 4.70 1.53 13.40
N LEU A 400 4.48 1.90 12.14
CA LEU A 400 3.17 2.15 11.56
C LEU A 400 2.72 0.94 10.74
N PHE A 401 1.46 0.54 10.96
CA PHE A 401 0.76 -0.53 10.28
C PHE A 401 -0.40 0.08 9.48
N ASP A 402 -0.30 0.08 8.15
CA ASP A 402 -1.32 0.59 7.25
C ASP A 402 -2.06 -0.56 6.57
N PHE A 403 -3.30 -0.77 7.03
CA PHE A 403 -4.14 -1.91 6.71
C PHE A 403 -5.40 -1.49 5.96
N ILE A 404 -5.78 -2.28 4.95
CA ILE A 404 -7.09 -2.22 4.30
C ILE A 404 -7.57 -3.65 4.02
N ALA A 405 -8.87 -3.92 4.18
CA ALA A 405 -9.47 -5.22 3.86
C ALA A 405 -10.82 -5.09 3.15
N PHE A 406 -11.04 -6.01 2.21
CA PHE A 406 -12.21 -6.10 1.37
C PHE A 406 -12.88 -7.47 1.56
N HIS A 407 -14.20 -7.47 1.59
CA HIS A 407 -15.00 -8.69 1.59
C HIS A 407 -15.56 -8.91 0.19
N ARG A 408 -15.44 -10.15 -0.31
CA ARG A 408 -16.00 -10.55 -1.60
C ARG A 408 -17.41 -11.09 -1.46
N VAL A 409 -18.35 -10.50 -2.20
CA VAL A 409 -19.74 -10.94 -2.28
C VAL A 409 -20.00 -11.48 -3.68
N ARG A 410 -20.09 -12.80 -3.77
CA ARG A 410 -20.41 -13.49 -5.03
C ARG A 410 -21.87 -13.31 -5.41
N GLN A 411 -22.12 -12.73 -6.57
CA GLN A 411 -23.45 -12.47 -7.11
C GLN A 411 -23.60 -13.03 -8.52
N ARG A 412 -24.82 -13.42 -8.87
CA ARG A 412 -25.19 -13.60 -10.27
C ARG A 412 -25.56 -12.24 -10.86
N ILE A 413 -25.10 -11.97 -12.07
CA ILE A 413 -25.43 -10.77 -12.84
C ILE A 413 -26.01 -11.22 -14.17
N MET A 414 -27.13 -10.62 -14.59
CA MET A 414 -27.67 -10.83 -15.92
C MET A 414 -26.83 -10.08 -16.94
N THR A 415 -26.25 -10.80 -17.90
CA THR A 415 -25.36 -10.25 -18.93
C THR A 415 -26.02 -10.15 -20.29
N ASP A 416 -27.00 -11.02 -20.57
CA ASP A 416 -27.80 -11.01 -21.79
C ASP A 416 -29.23 -11.48 -21.48
N MET A 417 -30.17 -11.14 -22.38
CA MET A 417 -31.56 -11.60 -22.29
C MET A 417 -32.09 -11.90 -23.68
N LYS A 418 -32.28 -13.18 -23.97
CA LYS A 418 -32.74 -13.66 -25.28
C LYS A 418 -34.25 -13.79 -25.32
N GLN A 419 -34.83 -13.54 -26.49
CA GLN A 419 -36.26 -13.68 -26.73
C GLN A 419 -36.59 -15.03 -27.39
N GLY A 420 -37.74 -15.59 -27.04
CA GLY A 420 -38.28 -16.82 -27.59
C GLY A 420 -39.81 -16.82 -27.64
N PRO A 421 -40.43 -17.77 -28.36
CA PRO A 421 -41.87 -17.84 -28.48
C PRO A 421 -42.53 -18.19 -27.14
N LEU A 422 -43.76 -17.70 -26.91
CA LEU A 422 -44.58 -18.09 -25.77
C LEU A 422 -44.97 -19.57 -25.83
N ASP A 423 -44.99 -20.21 -24.66
CA ASP A 423 -45.51 -21.57 -24.46
C ASP A 423 -47.03 -21.50 -24.20
N TYR A 424 -47.82 -21.46 -25.28
CA TYR A 424 -49.27 -21.31 -25.20
C TYR A 424 -49.97 -22.46 -24.48
N ASP A 425 -49.40 -23.67 -24.48
CA ASP A 425 -49.99 -24.81 -23.79
C ASP A 425 -49.87 -24.63 -22.26
N LYS A 426 -48.69 -24.23 -21.76
CA LYS A 426 -48.54 -23.86 -20.34
C LYS A 426 -49.43 -22.69 -19.95
N ILE A 427 -49.50 -21.67 -20.79
CA ILE A 427 -50.32 -20.49 -20.51
C ILE A 427 -51.80 -20.89 -20.39
N ARG A 428 -52.31 -21.80 -21.22
CA ARG A 428 -53.71 -22.27 -21.15
C ARG A 428 -54.06 -22.99 -19.84
N GLU A 429 -53.09 -23.62 -19.19
CA GLU A 429 -53.30 -24.29 -17.91
C GLU A 429 -53.45 -23.30 -16.75
N ILE A 430 -52.96 -22.07 -16.90
CA ILE A 430 -53.09 -21.01 -15.89
C ILE A 430 -54.54 -20.50 -15.87
N PRO A 431 -55.25 -20.62 -14.73
CA PRO A 431 -56.63 -20.13 -14.59
C PRO A 431 -56.72 -18.62 -14.80
N GLY A 432 -57.84 -18.14 -15.35
CA GLY A 432 -58.05 -16.70 -15.57
C GLY A 432 -58.13 -15.88 -14.27
N ILE A 433 -58.69 -16.48 -13.21
CA ILE A 433 -58.77 -15.89 -11.86
C ILE A 433 -58.43 -16.99 -10.86
N VAL A 434 -57.53 -16.72 -9.92
CA VAL A 434 -57.15 -17.66 -8.86
C VAL A 434 -57.19 -16.96 -7.50
N GLY A 435 -57.69 -17.67 -6.48
CA GLY A 435 -57.41 -17.33 -5.09
C GLY A 435 -56.17 -18.09 -4.63
N TYR A 436 -55.06 -17.40 -4.44
CA TYR A 436 -53.77 -17.99 -4.07
C TYR A 436 -53.51 -17.84 -2.57
N ILE A 437 -52.90 -18.85 -1.95
CA ILE A 437 -52.43 -18.78 -0.57
C ILE A 437 -50.91 -18.75 -0.59
N VAL A 438 -50.34 -17.66 -0.09
CA VAL A 438 -48.89 -17.41 -0.07
C VAL A 438 -48.17 -18.50 0.71
N LYS A 439 -47.09 -19.03 0.14
CA LYS A 439 -46.24 -20.07 0.74
C LYS A 439 -44.92 -19.47 1.22
N GLU A 440 -44.19 -20.26 2.01
CA GLU A 440 -42.83 -19.89 2.42
C GLU A 440 -41.90 -19.79 1.20
N GLY A 441 -41.20 -18.67 1.09
CA GLY A 441 -40.32 -18.36 -0.05
C GLY A 441 -40.98 -17.65 -1.23
N ASP A 442 -42.31 -17.51 -1.24
CA ASP A 442 -43.01 -16.77 -2.30
C ASP A 442 -42.69 -15.27 -2.22
N THR A 443 -42.53 -14.68 -3.40
CA THR A 443 -42.46 -13.23 -3.61
C THR A 443 -43.57 -12.81 -4.57
N LEU A 444 -44.05 -11.57 -4.47
CA LEU A 444 -44.99 -11.02 -5.45
C LEU A 444 -44.46 -11.19 -6.88
N TRP A 445 -43.15 -11.03 -7.08
CA TRP A 445 -42.47 -11.28 -8.35
C TRP A 445 -42.65 -12.71 -8.85
N SER A 446 -42.30 -13.70 -8.03
CA SER A 446 -42.42 -15.12 -8.40
C SER A 446 -43.86 -15.53 -8.69
N ILE A 447 -44.82 -14.96 -7.94
CA ILE A 447 -46.25 -15.20 -8.13
C ILE A 447 -46.72 -14.57 -9.45
N ALA A 448 -46.39 -13.30 -9.68
CA ALA A 448 -46.78 -12.58 -10.90
C ALA A 448 -46.28 -13.29 -12.16
N LYS A 449 -45.01 -13.70 -12.17
CA LYS A 449 -44.40 -14.48 -13.26
C LYS A 449 -45.07 -15.85 -13.45
N ALA A 450 -45.43 -16.54 -12.37
CA ALA A 450 -46.07 -17.86 -12.44
C ALA A 450 -47.53 -17.81 -12.95
N TYR A 451 -48.24 -16.73 -12.66
CA TYR A 451 -49.65 -16.55 -13.02
C TYR A 451 -49.87 -15.62 -14.22
N PHE A 452 -48.79 -15.20 -14.89
CA PHE A 452 -48.84 -14.40 -16.11
C PHE A 452 -49.60 -13.08 -15.89
N THR A 453 -49.11 -12.29 -14.94
CA THR A 453 -49.61 -10.96 -14.54
C THR A 453 -48.44 -10.09 -14.03
N THR A 454 -48.68 -8.88 -13.54
CA THR A 454 -47.65 -7.98 -12.98
C THR A 454 -47.74 -7.84 -11.45
N VAL A 455 -46.63 -7.44 -10.82
CA VAL A 455 -46.61 -7.14 -9.38
C VAL A 455 -47.55 -5.99 -9.05
N GLU A 456 -47.60 -4.99 -9.93
CA GLU A 456 -48.48 -3.83 -9.86
C GLU A 456 -49.95 -4.27 -9.90
N SER A 457 -50.31 -5.14 -10.86
CA SER A 457 -51.68 -5.66 -11.00
C SER A 457 -52.11 -6.48 -9.78
N ILE A 458 -51.22 -7.30 -9.21
CA ILE A 458 -51.51 -8.02 -7.97
C ILE A 458 -51.74 -7.02 -6.81
N ARG A 459 -50.92 -5.96 -6.70
CA ARG A 459 -51.09 -4.95 -5.65
C ARG A 459 -52.41 -4.18 -5.78
N GLU A 460 -52.79 -3.80 -7.00
CA GLU A 460 -54.06 -3.12 -7.28
C GLU A 460 -55.28 -3.99 -6.93
N GLN A 461 -55.21 -5.30 -7.17
CA GLN A 461 -56.30 -6.23 -6.86
C GLN A 461 -56.40 -6.57 -5.36
N ASN A 462 -55.34 -6.28 -4.58
CA ASN A 462 -55.22 -6.63 -3.18
C ASN A 462 -54.79 -5.41 -2.35
N GLU A 463 -55.54 -4.31 -2.44
CA GLU A 463 -55.22 -2.99 -1.86
C GLU A 463 -54.80 -3.00 -0.37
N ASP A 464 -55.25 -3.99 0.41
CA ASP A 464 -54.95 -4.13 1.83
C ASP A 464 -53.58 -4.80 2.13
N ILE A 465 -52.84 -5.27 1.11
CA ILE A 465 -51.61 -6.06 1.28
C ILE A 465 -50.41 -5.32 0.67
N SER A 466 -49.59 -4.71 1.53
CA SER A 466 -48.36 -4.03 1.12
C SER A 466 -47.18 -4.98 0.89
N ASP A 467 -47.06 -5.98 1.77
CA ASP A 467 -46.05 -7.04 1.75
C ASP A 467 -46.74 -8.38 2.08
N ILE A 468 -46.26 -9.46 1.47
CA ILE A 468 -46.87 -10.79 1.61
C ILE A 468 -46.16 -11.62 2.69
N LYS A 469 -46.94 -12.43 3.40
CA LYS A 469 -46.47 -13.42 4.38
C LYS A 469 -47.10 -14.78 4.10
N PRO A 470 -46.44 -15.89 4.49
CA PRO A 470 -47.03 -17.22 4.37
C PRO A 470 -48.42 -17.29 5.04
N GLY A 471 -49.43 -17.75 4.29
CA GLY A 471 -50.82 -17.84 4.71
C GLY A 471 -51.74 -16.72 4.21
N ASP A 472 -51.19 -15.63 3.68
CA ASP A 472 -51.97 -14.54 3.09
C ASP A 472 -52.75 -15.04 1.86
N LYS A 473 -53.94 -14.48 1.65
CA LYS A 473 -54.82 -14.82 0.54
C LYS A 473 -54.80 -13.71 -0.49
N LEU A 474 -54.35 -14.02 -1.70
CA LEU A 474 -54.28 -13.08 -2.81
C LEU A 474 -55.30 -13.45 -3.88
N LEU A 475 -56.00 -12.45 -4.41
CA LEU A 475 -56.70 -12.55 -5.68
C LEU A 475 -55.70 -12.28 -6.80
N ILE A 476 -55.57 -13.20 -7.75
CA ILE A 476 -54.68 -13.06 -8.91
C ILE A 476 -55.51 -13.20 -10.18
N VAL A 477 -55.49 -12.17 -11.01
CA VAL A 477 -56.09 -12.20 -12.34
C VAL A 477 -54.98 -12.28 -13.39
N LYS A 478 -55.09 -13.28 -14.26
CA LYS A 478 -54.19 -13.48 -15.39
C LYS A 478 -54.44 -12.43 -16.47
N GLU A 479 -53.38 -11.84 -17.00
CA GLU A 479 -53.45 -10.84 -18.06
C GLU A 479 -53.04 -11.45 -19.40
N MET A 480 -53.96 -11.52 -20.36
CA MET A 480 -53.61 -11.79 -21.75
C MET A 480 -54.12 -10.68 -22.63
N LYS A 481 -53.21 -10.05 -23.39
CA LYS A 481 -53.62 -9.21 -24.51
C LYS A 481 -54.23 -10.13 -25.57
N ILE A 482 -55.54 -10.03 -25.76
CA ILE A 482 -56.25 -10.66 -26.87
C ILE A 482 -55.95 -9.78 -28.09
N PHE A 483 -55.10 -10.27 -29.00
CA PHE A 483 -54.81 -9.63 -30.28
C PHE A 483 -55.89 -9.93 -31.33
#